data_AF-A0A2R5L3G1-F1
#
_entry.id   AF-A0A2R5L3G1-F1
#
_cell.length_a   1.000
_cell.length_b   1.000
_cell.length_c   1.000
_cell.angle_alpha   90.00
_cell.angle_beta   90.00
_cell.angle_gamma   90.00
#
_symmetry.space_group_name_H-M   'P 1'
#
loop_
_entity.id
_entity.type
_entity.pdbx_description
1 polymer ?
#
loop_
_entity_poly.entity_id
_entity_poly.type
_entity_poly.pdbx_seq_one_letter_code
_entity_poly.pdbx_strand_id
1 'polypeptide(L)'
;GRLIYNNMVKKVIVSHIGTNPETGRQMHEKEIEVELVPQGTLAERIRSGGAGLGGILTPTGLGTIVEEGKQVIEVDEEKFLLEKPLRADIAIILGHNVDTLGNIVYLNTARNFN
;
A
#
# COMPACT_ATOMS: atom_id res chain seq x y z
N GLY A 1 -0.59 16.11 3.02
CA GLY A 1 0.74 16.09 2.38
C GLY A 1 0.78 17.11 1.26
N ARG A 2 1.93 17.74 0.96
CA ARG A 2 2.00 18.89 0.02
C ARG A 2 1.41 18.60 -1.36
N LEU A 3 1.66 17.41 -1.92
CA LEU A 3 1.12 17.02 -3.23
C LEU A 3 -0.43 16.95 -3.24
N ILE A 4 -1.01 16.41 -2.16
CA ILE A 4 -2.47 16.31 -2.01
C ILE A 4 -3.07 17.71 -1.86
N TYR A 5 -2.47 18.54 -0.99
CA TYR A 5 -2.92 19.92 -0.77
C TYR A 5 -2.91 20.76 -2.05
N ASN A 6 -1.93 20.52 -2.93
CA ASN A 6 -1.80 21.21 -4.21
C ASN A 6 -2.59 20.53 -5.36
N ASN A 7 -3.51 19.60 -5.07
CA ASN A 7 -4.33 18.89 -6.06
C ASN A 7 -3.51 18.16 -7.15
N MET A 8 -2.32 17.67 -6.79
CA MET A 8 -1.42 16.97 -7.71
C MET A 8 -1.61 15.44 -7.70
N VAL A 9 -2.61 14.93 -6.98
CA VAL A 9 -2.82 13.49 -6.77
C VAL A 9 -4.27 13.13 -7.09
N LYS A 10 -4.46 12.25 -8.08
CA LYS A 10 -5.80 11.76 -8.48
C LYS A 10 -6.29 10.56 -7.66
N LYS A 11 -5.36 9.71 -7.21
CA LYS A 11 -5.63 8.46 -6.48
C LYS A 11 -4.53 8.21 -5.46
N VAL A 12 -4.92 7.72 -4.28
CA VAL A 12 -4.01 7.21 -3.25
C VAL A 12 -4.39 5.79 -2.87
N ILE A 13 -3.38 4.93 -2.71
CA ILE A 13 -3.51 3.59 -2.15
C ILE A 13 -2.71 3.59 -0.84
N VAL A 14 -3.41 3.54 0.29
CA VAL A 14 -2.82 3.85 1.61
C VAL A 14 -3.43 2.98 2.70
N SER A 15 -2.71 2.77 3.79
CA SER A 15 -3.21 2.02 4.95
C SER A 15 -3.87 2.87 6.02
N HIS A 16 -3.61 4.19 6.01
CA HIS A 16 -4.14 5.12 7.00
C HIS A 16 -4.15 6.55 6.45
N ILE A 17 -5.23 7.30 6.71
CA ILE A 17 -5.38 8.71 6.33
C ILE A 17 -5.64 9.66 7.52
N GLY A 18 -5.83 9.13 8.72
CA GLY A 18 -6.35 9.88 9.88
C GLY A 18 -5.49 11.06 10.35
N THR A 19 -4.21 11.12 9.96
CA THR A 19 -3.30 12.22 10.30
C THR A 19 -3.25 13.33 9.25
N ASN A 20 -4.02 13.22 8.15
CA ASN A 20 -4.03 14.19 7.07
C ASN A 20 -5.48 14.62 6.76
N PRO A 21 -6.02 15.62 7.47
CA PRO A 21 -7.41 16.07 7.33
C PRO A 21 -7.81 16.42 5.90
N GLU A 22 -6.86 16.99 5.14
CA GLU A 22 -7.10 17.37 3.74
C GLU A 22 -7.40 16.15 2.85
N THR A 23 -6.75 15.01 3.09
CA THR A 23 -7.08 13.77 2.38
C THR A 23 -8.50 13.30 2.70
N GLY A 24 -8.93 13.43 3.96
CA GLY A 24 -10.30 13.10 4.35
C GLY A 24 -11.34 14.02 3.71
N ARG A 25 -11.05 15.33 3.65
CA ARG A 25 -11.89 16.33 2.98
C ARG A 25 -12.05 16.01 1.49
N GLN A 26 -10.93 15.87 0.77
CA GLN A 26 -10.92 15.56 -0.66
C GLN A 26 -11.60 14.22 -0.97
N MET A 27 -11.46 13.22 -0.09
CA MET A 27 -12.15 11.93 -0.23
C MET A 27 -13.67 12.09 -0.12
N HIS A 28 -14.16 12.86 0.87
CA HIS A 28 -15.60 13.08 1.07
C HIS A 28 -16.22 13.89 -0.07
N GLU A 29 -15.48 14.89 -0.57
CA GLU A 29 -15.87 15.71 -1.71
C GLU A 29 -15.65 15.02 -3.07
N LYS A 30 -15.10 13.80 -3.09
CA LYS A 30 -14.80 13.01 -4.29
C LYS A 30 -13.80 13.68 -5.24
N GLU A 31 -12.92 14.53 -4.71
CA GLU A 31 -11.82 15.17 -5.45
C GLU A 31 -10.63 14.20 -5.65
N ILE A 32 -10.49 13.21 -4.76
CA ILE A 32 -9.44 12.18 -4.81
C ILE A 32 -10.03 10.78 -4.61
N GLU A 33 -9.53 9.82 -5.39
CA GLU A 33 -9.85 8.40 -5.17
C GLU A 33 -8.98 7.84 -4.03
N VAL A 34 -9.60 7.25 -3.01
CA VAL A 34 -8.89 6.64 -1.87
C VAL A 34 -9.18 5.14 -1.82
N GLU A 35 -8.14 4.34 -2.00
CA GLU A 35 -8.16 2.89 -1.77
C GLU A 35 -7.49 2.60 -0.42
N LEU A 36 -8.29 2.27 0.59
CA LEU A 36 -7.78 1.85 1.90
C LEU A 36 -7.42 0.37 1.88
N VAL A 37 -6.15 0.06 2.18
CA VAL A 37 -5.61 -1.31 2.17
C VAL A 37 -4.99 -1.61 3.53
N PRO A 38 -5.27 -2.75 4.18
CA PRO A 38 -4.60 -3.14 5.41
C PRO A 38 -3.07 -3.05 5.27
N GLN A 39 -2.38 -2.52 6.29
CA GLN A 39 -0.96 -2.17 6.18
C GLN A 39 -0.07 -3.34 5.77
N GLY A 40 -0.26 -4.53 6.36
CA GLY A 40 0.49 -5.73 6.00
C GLY A 40 0.22 -6.17 4.56
N THR A 41 -1.04 -6.11 4.13
CA THR A 41 -1.44 -6.39 2.74
C THR A 41 -0.78 -5.42 1.77
N LEU A 42 -0.75 -4.12 2.07
CA LEU A 42 -0.09 -3.12 1.23
C LEU A 42 1.39 -3.42 1.05
N ALA A 43 2.10 -3.75 2.14
CA ALA A 43 3.50 -4.12 2.10
C ALA A 43 3.75 -5.38 1.25
N GLU A 44 2.94 -6.43 1.43
CA GLU A 44 3.07 -7.67 0.65
C GLU A 44 2.69 -7.50 -0.82
N ARG A 45 1.72 -6.64 -1.15
CA ARG A 45 1.41 -6.28 -2.55
C ARG A 45 2.63 -5.62 -3.21
N ILE A 46 3.34 -4.73 -2.52
CA ILE A 46 4.58 -4.11 -3.03
C ILE A 46 5.68 -5.17 -3.18
N ARG A 47 5.92 -5.98 -2.15
CA ARG A 47 6.95 -7.03 -2.15
C ARG A 47 6.73 -8.04 -3.28
N SER A 48 5.51 -8.57 -3.42
CA SER A 48 5.14 -9.49 -4.50
C SER A 48 5.31 -8.86 -5.88
N GLY A 49 5.00 -7.57 -6.02
CA GLY A 49 5.23 -6.79 -7.24
C GLY A 49 6.71 -6.72 -7.61
N GLY A 50 7.59 -6.45 -6.65
CA GLY A 50 9.05 -6.43 -6.84
C GLY A 50 9.65 -7.80 -7.15
N ALA A 51 9.09 -8.86 -6.55
CA ALA A 51 9.53 -10.24 -6.75
C ALA A 51 8.99 -10.90 -8.05
N GLY A 52 8.08 -10.26 -8.77
CA GLY A 52 7.48 -10.81 -9.98
C GLY A 52 6.46 -11.92 -9.74
N LEU A 53 5.83 -11.94 -8.55
CA LEU A 53 4.77 -12.90 -8.22
C LEU A 53 3.41 -12.42 -8.76
N GLY A 54 2.46 -13.34 -8.96
CA GLY A 54 1.11 -13.04 -9.47
C GLY A 54 0.13 -12.48 -8.43
N GLY A 55 0.47 -12.51 -7.14
CA GLY A 55 -0.34 -12.05 -6.02
C GLY A 55 0.05 -12.74 -4.72
N ILE A 56 -0.70 -12.45 -3.65
CA ILE A 56 -0.59 -13.12 -2.36
C ILE A 56 -1.96 -13.62 -1.90
N LEU A 57 -1.97 -14.65 -1.06
CA LEU A 57 -3.14 -15.07 -0.30
C LEU A 57 -2.99 -14.56 1.13
N THR A 58 -4.01 -13.89 1.65
CA THR A 58 -4.01 -13.39 3.03
C THR A 58 -5.41 -13.47 3.62
N PRO A 59 -5.57 -13.86 4.90
CA PRO A 59 -6.87 -13.80 5.57
C PRO A 59 -7.27 -12.37 5.95
N THR A 60 -6.34 -11.40 5.81
CA THR A 60 -6.52 -10.03 6.26
C THR A 60 -7.60 -9.33 5.45
N GLY A 61 -8.72 -8.99 6.10
CA GLY A 61 -9.84 -8.28 5.48
C GLY A 61 -11.04 -9.16 5.14
N LEU A 62 -10.96 -10.48 5.36
CA LEU A 62 -12.11 -11.38 5.24
C LEU A 62 -13.27 -10.93 6.12
N GLY A 63 -14.49 -10.98 5.59
CA GLY A 63 -15.72 -10.55 6.26
C GLY A 63 -15.82 -9.04 6.51
N THR A 64 -14.95 -8.23 5.90
CA THR A 64 -14.97 -6.77 6.02
C THR A 64 -15.18 -6.10 4.66
N ILE A 65 -15.34 -4.78 4.64
CA ILE A 65 -15.41 -3.99 3.40
C ILE A 65 -14.19 -4.18 2.47
N VAL A 66 -13.05 -4.63 3.02
CA VAL A 66 -11.83 -4.92 2.24
C VAL A 66 -12.01 -6.12 1.31
N GLU A 67 -12.92 -7.05 1.61
CA GLU A 67 -13.24 -8.23 0.79
C GLU A 67 -14.06 -7.86 -0.45
N GLU A 68 -14.80 -6.75 -0.44
CA GLU A 68 -15.71 -6.39 -1.52
C GLU A 68 -14.99 -6.30 -2.87
N GLY A 69 -15.49 -7.05 -3.85
CA GLY A 69 -14.92 -7.10 -5.20
C GLY A 69 -13.62 -7.90 -5.35
N LYS A 70 -13.15 -8.57 -4.29
CA LYS A 70 -11.96 -9.44 -4.34
C LYS A 70 -12.34 -10.91 -4.48
N GLN A 71 -11.40 -11.68 -5.01
CA GLN A 71 -11.55 -13.13 -5.14
C GLN A 71 -11.18 -13.79 -3.81
N VAL A 72 -12.08 -14.65 -3.32
CA VAL A 72 -11.81 -15.54 -2.19
C VAL A 72 -11.31 -16.87 -2.74
N ILE A 73 -10.21 -17.37 -2.18
CA ILE A 73 -9.60 -18.65 -2.53
C ILE A 73 -9.58 -19.52 -1.27
N GLU A 74 -9.94 -20.78 -1.42
CA GLU A 74 -9.87 -21.77 -0.35
C GLU A 74 -8.61 -22.62 -0.52
N VAL A 75 -7.83 -22.75 0.55
CA VAL A 75 -6.62 -23.57 0.64
C VAL A 75 -6.68 -24.35 1.95
N ASP A 76 -6.63 -25.68 1.88
CA ASP A 76 -6.70 -26.56 3.05
C ASP A 76 -7.88 -26.23 3.99
N GLU A 77 -9.07 -26.02 3.41
CA GLU A 77 -10.33 -25.67 4.11
C GLU A 77 -10.35 -24.27 4.75
N GLU A 78 -9.27 -23.50 4.62
CA GLU A 78 -9.19 -22.10 5.05
C GLU A 78 -9.41 -21.13 3.88
N LYS A 79 -10.15 -20.04 4.14
CA LYS A 79 -10.41 -18.99 3.15
C LYS A 79 -9.35 -17.91 3.21
N PHE A 80 -8.99 -17.37 2.06
CA PHE A 80 -8.04 -16.27 1.89
C PHE A 80 -8.54 -15.30 0.83
N LEU A 81 -8.17 -14.02 0.97
CA LEU A 81 -8.30 -13.03 -0.10
C LEU A 81 -7.09 -13.12 -1.03
N LEU A 82 -7.36 -13.12 -2.34
CA LEU A 82 -6.33 -12.90 -3.35
C LEU A 82 -6.06 -11.41 -3.53
N GLU A 83 -4.86 -10.98 -3.16
CA GLU A 83 -4.40 -9.60 -3.31
C GLU A 83 -3.40 -9.49 -4.45
N LYS A 84 -3.68 -8.59 -5.39
CA LYS A 84 -2.85 -8.42 -6.60
C LYS A 84 -1.59 -7.61 -6.30
N PRO A 85 -0.46 -7.91 -6.97
CA PRO A 85 0.79 -7.18 -6.80
C PRO A 85 0.61 -5.69 -7.10
N LEU A 86 1.38 -4.85 -6.40
CA LEU A 86 1.43 -3.41 -6.63
C LEU A 86 2.83 -3.05 -7.15
N ARG A 87 2.87 -2.38 -8.30
CA ARG A 87 4.08 -1.82 -8.91
C ARG A 87 3.88 -0.34 -9.18
N ALA A 88 4.97 0.40 -9.26
CA ALA A 88 4.99 1.82 -9.59
C ALA A 88 6.11 2.09 -10.60
N ASP A 89 5.95 3.17 -11.36
CA ASP A 89 6.97 3.64 -12.32
C ASP A 89 8.19 4.22 -11.58
N ILE A 90 7.96 4.80 -10.40
CA ILE A 90 8.98 5.47 -9.58
C ILE A 90 8.77 5.06 -8.12
N ALA A 91 9.88 4.84 -7.40
CA ALA A 91 9.92 4.71 -5.94
C ALA A 91 10.79 5.83 -5.35
N ILE A 92 10.27 6.50 -4.32
CA ILE A 92 11.01 7.52 -3.57
C ILE A 92 11.36 6.91 -2.21
N ILE A 93 12.65 6.63 -1.99
CA ILE A 93 13.17 5.91 -0.82
C ILE A 93 14.09 6.83 -0.03
N LEU A 94 13.99 6.78 1.30
CA LEU A 94 14.88 7.52 2.21
C LEU A 94 15.85 6.54 2.91
N GLY A 95 17.13 6.62 2.57
CA GLY A 95 18.21 5.90 3.25
C GLY A 95 18.86 6.73 4.36
N HIS A 96 19.42 6.08 5.38
CA HIS A 96 20.23 6.76 6.41
C HIS A 96 21.68 6.94 5.92
N ASN A 97 22.32 5.86 5.46
CA ASN A 97 23.60 5.91 4.76
C ASN A 97 23.45 5.22 3.41
N VAL A 98 23.90 5.87 2.33
CA VAL A 98 23.86 5.34 0.97
C VAL A 98 25.24 5.50 0.35
N ASP A 99 25.82 4.40 -0.12
CA ASP A 99 27.10 4.46 -0.83
C ASP A 99 26.91 4.88 -2.30
N THR A 100 28.01 5.09 -3.03
CA THR A 100 27.97 5.53 -4.44
C THR A 100 27.43 4.47 -5.39
N LEU A 101 27.35 3.19 -4.97
CA LEU A 101 26.77 2.10 -5.76
C LEU A 101 25.26 1.94 -5.49
N GLY A 102 24.73 2.62 -4.48
CA GLY A 102 23.32 2.58 -4.10
C GLY A 102 22.98 1.57 -3.02
N ASN A 103 23.95 1.01 -2.29
CA ASN A 103 23.65 0.19 -1.11
C ASN A 103 23.14 1.08 0.01
N ILE A 104 22.01 0.70 0.62
CA ILE A 104 21.31 1.52 1.62
C ILE A 104 21.36 0.85 2.99
N VAL A 105 21.74 1.61 4.01
CA VAL A 105 21.54 1.28 5.42
C VAL A 105 20.42 2.15 5.98
N TYR A 106 19.46 1.53 6.67
CA TYR A 106 18.37 2.22 7.36
C TYR A 106 18.63 2.28 8.87
N LEU A 107 18.08 3.30 9.54
CA LEU A 107 18.20 3.47 10.99
C LEU A 107 16.89 3.14 11.71
N ASN A 108 16.91 2.15 12.60
CA ASN A 108 15.79 1.79 13.48
C ASN A 108 14.46 1.62 12.70
N THR A 109 13.39 2.23 13.19
CA THR A 109 12.02 2.14 12.64
C THR A 109 11.82 2.96 11.35
N ALA A 110 12.83 3.73 10.90
CA ALA A 110 12.76 4.46 9.64
C ALA A 110 12.80 3.52 8.41
N ARG A 111 13.07 2.22 8.60
CA ARG A 111 13.04 1.20 7.53
C ARG A 111 11.65 0.90 6.98
N ASN A 112 10.58 1.09 7.76
CA ASN A 112 9.16 0.85 7.44
C ASN A 112 8.81 0.20 6.08
N PHE A 113 8.53 0.98 5.03
CA PHE A 113 8.03 0.53 3.72
C PHE A 113 9.14 0.37 2.66
N ASN A 114 10.41 0.39 3.05
CA ASN A 114 11.54 0.24 2.14
C ASN A 114 11.99 -1.21 1.95
#